data_AF-A0A383V7I8-F1
#
_entry.id   AF-A0A383V7I8-F1
#
_cell.length_a   1.000
_cell.length_b   1.000
_cell.length_c   1.000
_cell.angle_alpha   90.00
_cell.angle_beta   90.00
_cell.angle_gamma   90.00
#
_symmetry.space_group_name_H-M   'P 1'
#
loop_
_entity.id
_entity.type
_entity.pdbx_description
1 polymer ?
#
loop_
_entity_poly.entity_id
_entity_poly.type
_entity_poly.pdbx_seq_one_letter_code
_entity_poly.pdbx_strand_id
1 'polypeptide(L)'
;MTGEHVVALLAVFLVTYGSSSYWESHLSQELVACMASIFALPAAQQLSCSSILRLLRACRDAQSSCTFQDHVMRLLSRLPAAVQLQPRDPVQRMLLDIRQGDSGLVSNLARLPAAQDISGEQLLQLLTAAAKEPAWASCVGTEELCELPAAAQISDAEAAGLLVAALQQGKAECMEALRQLPAAHPLSSGSVSQLLGAAASAANEIIQEALWTLPEGVELSSSIQAQHLKEFKHWRCIEVLFDWLDDEQQLSAELTGEALRVAALWCLSNTMEELCELPPAELLSSKQVAAALEAAVMRGSEECTQLLCKLPAAQHLSKKDVRWLLATAERSGSLLCTAVLRQLPAAGWALQ
;
A
#
# COMPACT_ATOMS: atom_id res chain seq x y z
N MET A 1 15.97 -10.63 48.31
CA MET A 1 15.07 -10.89 47.16
C MET A 1 15.91 -11.48 46.04
N THR A 2 15.47 -12.60 45.45
CA THR A 2 16.10 -13.13 44.23
C THR A 2 15.56 -12.37 43.00
N GLY A 3 16.24 -12.46 41.85
CA GLY A 3 15.79 -11.83 40.61
C GLY A 3 14.35 -12.20 40.23
N GLU A 4 13.96 -13.47 40.38
CA GLU A 4 12.58 -13.92 40.11
C GLU A 4 11.52 -13.22 40.97
N HIS A 5 11.83 -12.93 42.24
CA HIS A 5 10.90 -12.17 43.09
C HIS A 5 10.75 -10.73 42.60
N VAL A 6 11.83 -10.12 42.08
CA VAL A 6 11.76 -8.78 41.48
C VAL A 6 10.87 -8.81 40.23
N VAL A 7 11.03 -9.82 39.37
CA VAL A 7 10.20 -9.99 38.15
C VAL A 7 8.74 -10.16 38.50
N ALA A 8 8.42 -11.06 39.43
CA ALA A 8 7.04 -11.30 39.84
C ALA A 8 6.41 -10.04 40.45
N LEU A 9 7.15 -9.34 41.32
CA LEU A 9 6.69 -8.11 41.95
C LEU A 9 6.45 -7.01 40.91
N LEU A 10 7.38 -6.81 39.97
CA LEU A 10 7.23 -5.86 38.88
C LEU A 10 6.07 -6.22 37.95
N ALA A 11 5.90 -7.50 37.60
CA ALA A 11 4.81 -7.95 36.74
C ALA A 11 3.45 -7.72 37.40
N VAL A 12 3.29 -8.09 38.67
CA VAL A 12 2.06 -7.82 39.44
C VAL A 12 1.82 -6.32 39.53
N PHE A 13 2.86 -5.53 39.79
CA PHE A 13 2.76 -4.08 39.85
C PHE A 13 2.28 -3.49 38.51
N LEU A 14 2.91 -3.88 37.41
CA LEU A 14 2.54 -3.46 36.06
C LEU A 14 1.08 -3.77 35.74
N VAL A 15 0.62 -5.00 36.00
CA VAL A 15 -0.76 -5.41 35.72
C VAL A 15 -1.76 -4.68 36.61
N THR A 16 -1.46 -4.56 37.91
CA THR A 16 -2.38 -3.97 38.90
C THR A 16 -2.55 -2.47 38.68
N TYR A 17 -1.46 -1.76 38.38
CA TYR A 17 -1.49 -0.30 38.28
C TYR A 17 -1.65 0.20 36.84
N GLY A 18 -1.26 -0.59 35.83
CA GLY A 18 -1.34 -0.21 34.42
C GLY A 18 -2.76 -0.15 33.88
N SER A 19 -3.68 -0.97 34.40
CA SER A 19 -5.03 -1.12 33.84
C SER A 19 -6.02 -0.01 34.25
N SER A 20 -5.63 0.89 35.15
CA SER A 20 -6.56 1.87 35.72
C SER A 20 -6.50 3.19 34.95
N SER A 21 -7.58 3.49 34.23
CA SER A 21 -7.79 4.74 33.50
C SER A 21 -7.87 5.99 34.39
N TYR A 22 -7.94 5.81 35.72
CA TYR A 22 -8.08 6.91 36.69
C TYR A 22 -6.79 7.69 36.98
N TRP A 23 -5.65 7.31 36.40
CA TRP A 23 -4.34 7.88 36.72
C TRP A 23 -3.87 8.95 35.71
N GLU A 24 -4.69 9.96 35.47
CA GLU A 24 -4.30 11.08 34.61
C GLU A 24 -3.40 12.07 35.39
N SER A 25 -2.11 12.06 35.04
CA SER A 25 -1.03 13.03 35.37
C SER A 25 -0.17 12.86 36.63
N HIS A 26 -0.72 12.72 37.85
CA HIS A 26 0.12 12.83 39.06
C HIS A 26 0.69 11.48 39.55
N LEU A 27 -0.12 10.43 39.57
CA LEU A 27 0.37 9.11 40.02
C LEU A 27 1.33 8.45 39.02
N SER A 28 1.31 8.84 37.74
CA SER A 28 2.25 8.28 36.76
C SER A 28 3.70 8.62 37.11
N GLN A 29 3.98 9.82 37.62
CA GLN A 29 5.35 10.21 38.00
C GLN A 29 5.86 9.46 39.23
N GLU A 30 5.04 9.34 40.28
CA GLU A 30 5.42 8.60 41.48
C GLU A 30 5.61 7.11 41.19
N LEU A 31 4.72 6.52 40.39
CA LEU A 31 4.85 5.12 39.95
C LEU A 31 6.14 4.91 39.13
N VAL A 32 6.43 5.81 38.19
CA VAL A 32 7.68 5.76 37.41
C VAL A 32 8.91 5.92 38.31
N ALA A 33 8.86 6.79 39.32
CA ALA A 33 9.95 6.95 40.29
C ALA A 33 10.13 5.71 41.18
N CYS A 34 9.04 5.08 41.62
CA CYS A 34 9.08 3.80 42.34
C CYS A 34 9.68 2.70 41.47
N MET A 35 9.25 2.59 40.22
CA MET A 35 9.82 1.60 39.29
C MET A 35 11.30 1.85 39.02
N ALA A 36 11.71 3.10 38.82
CA ALA A 36 13.12 3.46 38.67
C ALA A 36 13.93 3.04 39.91
N SER A 37 13.38 3.23 41.11
CA SER A 37 13.99 2.79 42.36
C SER A 37 14.12 1.27 42.45
N ILE A 38 13.11 0.51 41.99
CA ILE A 38 13.16 -0.95 41.93
C ILE A 38 14.23 -1.41 40.92
N PHE A 39 14.29 -0.79 39.74
CA PHE A 39 15.30 -1.12 38.73
C PHE A 39 16.73 -0.76 39.16
N ALA A 40 16.91 0.21 40.07
CA ALA A 40 18.20 0.53 40.65
C ALA A 40 18.73 -0.53 41.63
N LEU A 41 17.88 -1.48 42.07
CA LEU A 41 18.31 -2.53 43.00
C LEU A 41 19.30 -3.50 42.33
N PRO A 42 20.35 -3.98 43.04
CA PRO A 42 21.30 -4.94 42.48
C PRO A 42 20.66 -6.22 41.92
N ALA A 43 19.58 -6.68 42.54
CA ALA A 43 18.83 -7.85 42.05
C ALA A 43 18.13 -7.60 40.71
N ALA A 44 17.68 -6.36 40.44
CA ALA A 44 17.11 -5.97 39.16
C ALA A 44 18.19 -5.83 38.06
N GLN A 45 19.38 -5.39 38.45
CA GLN A 45 20.54 -5.29 37.55
C GLN A 45 21.07 -6.66 37.11
N GLN A 46 20.74 -7.74 37.85
CA GLN A 46 21.11 -9.12 37.56
C GLN A 46 19.99 -9.93 36.89
N LEU A 47 18.94 -9.27 36.37
CA LEU A 47 17.88 -9.96 35.66
C LEU A 47 18.41 -10.66 34.41
N SER A 48 17.86 -11.82 34.09
CA SER A 48 18.17 -12.54 32.85
C SER A 48 17.42 -11.96 31.65
N CYS A 49 17.87 -12.25 30.44
CA CYS A 49 17.14 -11.93 29.21
C CYS A 49 15.70 -12.49 29.22
N SER A 50 15.52 -13.73 29.69
CA SER A 50 14.19 -14.36 29.83
C SER A 50 13.28 -13.63 30.83
N SER A 51 13.85 -12.97 31.82
CA SER A 51 13.12 -12.15 32.78
C SER A 51 12.64 -10.84 32.16
N ILE A 52 13.50 -10.19 31.38
CA ILE A 52 13.13 -8.97 30.65
C ILE A 52 11.99 -9.25 29.68
N LEU A 53 12.07 -10.34 28.90
CA LEU A 53 11.00 -10.73 27.98
C LEU A 53 9.67 -10.99 28.69
N ARG A 54 9.68 -11.56 29.90
CA ARG A 54 8.47 -11.73 30.72
C ARG A 54 7.92 -10.39 31.19
N LEU A 55 8.77 -9.45 31.59
CA LEU A 55 8.35 -8.11 31.96
C LEU A 55 7.74 -7.35 30.78
N LEU A 56 8.30 -7.48 29.57
CA LEU A 56 7.73 -6.87 28.36
C LEU A 56 6.32 -7.40 28.06
N ARG A 57 6.10 -8.72 28.21
CA ARG A 57 4.76 -9.31 28.10
C ARG A 57 3.80 -8.78 29.17
N ALA A 58 4.26 -8.67 30.41
CA ALA A 58 3.46 -8.10 31.48
C ALA A 58 3.10 -6.62 31.21
N CYS A 59 4.01 -5.84 30.61
CA CYS A 59 3.75 -4.46 30.20
C CYS A 59 2.67 -4.36 29.12
N ARG A 60 2.69 -5.27 28.14
CA ARG A 60 1.65 -5.39 27.11
C ARG A 60 0.30 -5.75 27.74
N ASP A 61 0.27 -6.78 28.58
CA ASP A 61 -0.96 -7.31 29.18
C ASP A 61 -1.64 -6.32 30.12
N ALA A 62 -0.89 -5.37 30.67
CA ALA A 62 -1.40 -4.35 31.57
C ALA A 62 -2.32 -3.29 30.91
N GLN A 63 -2.58 -3.35 29.59
CA GLN A 63 -3.43 -2.41 28.82
C GLN A 63 -3.20 -0.94 29.19
N SER A 64 -1.95 -0.60 29.50
CA SER A 64 -1.61 0.69 30.10
C SER A 64 -1.53 1.80 29.05
N SER A 65 -1.70 3.05 29.49
CA SER A 65 -1.53 4.21 28.61
C SER A 65 -0.18 4.18 27.90
N CYS A 66 -0.14 4.64 26.64
CA CYS A 66 1.08 4.71 25.83
C CYS A 66 2.23 5.41 26.56
N THR A 67 1.93 6.51 27.25
CA THR A 67 2.94 7.26 28.03
C THR A 67 3.57 6.42 29.14
N PHE A 68 2.81 5.60 29.85
CA PHE A 68 3.36 4.74 30.90
C PHE A 68 4.25 3.65 30.31
N GLN A 69 3.80 3.00 29.24
CA GLN A 69 4.62 2.01 28.51
C GLN A 69 5.94 2.63 28.06
N ASP A 70 5.95 3.84 27.50
CA ASP A 70 7.18 4.53 27.08
C ASP A 70 8.17 4.75 28.24
N HIS A 71 7.69 5.07 29.43
CA HIS A 71 8.55 5.24 30.60
C HIS A 71 9.12 3.90 31.08
N VAL A 72 8.28 2.86 31.14
CA VAL A 72 8.73 1.53 31.55
C VAL A 72 9.75 0.98 30.55
N MET A 73 9.50 1.16 29.25
CA MET A 73 10.42 0.75 28.19
C MET A 73 11.77 1.46 28.30
N ARG A 74 11.78 2.77 28.61
CA ARG A 74 13.02 3.51 28.89
C ARG A 74 13.78 3.01 30.12
N LEU A 75 13.08 2.46 31.12
CA LEU A 75 13.73 1.87 32.29
C LEU A 75 14.29 0.47 31.97
N LEU A 76 13.51 -0.35 31.26
CA LEU A 76 13.91 -1.69 30.85
C LEU A 76 15.12 -1.66 29.90
N SER A 77 15.16 -0.71 28.95
CA SER A 77 16.27 -0.57 28.01
C SER A 77 17.61 -0.20 28.67
N ARG A 78 17.58 0.33 29.91
CA ARG A 78 18.78 0.67 30.70
C ARG A 78 19.33 -0.51 31.51
N LEU A 79 18.61 -1.63 31.59
CA LEU A 79 19.08 -2.78 32.36
C LEU A 79 20.27 -3.46 31.63
N PRO A 80 21.29 -3.93 32.37
CA PRO A 80 22.46 -4.59 31.77
C PRO A 80 22.08 -5.76 30.87
N ALA A 81 21.11 -6.57 31.28
CA ALA A 81 20.66 -7.68 30.45
C ALA A 81 19.89 -7.25 29.19
N ALA A 82 19.30 -6.05 29.14
CA ALA A 82 18.72 -5.51 27.91
C ALA A 82 19.82 -5.07 26.93
N VAL A 83 20.90 -4.49 27.46
CA VAL A 83 22.08 -4.07 26.68
C VAL A 83 22.90 -5.28 26.20
N GLN A 84 22.94 -6.36 26.98
CA GLN A 84 23.69 -7.58 26.66
C GLN A 84 22.94 -8.55 25.73
N LEU A 85 21.70 -8.25 25.36
CA LEU A 85 20.95 -9.06 24.40
C LEU A 85 21.72 -9.09 23.07
N GLN A 86 21.95 -10.30 22.56
CA GLN A 86 22.50 -10.45 21.22
C GLN A 86 21.41 -10.08 20.21
N PRO A 87 21.70 -9.35 19.11
CA PRO A 87 20.70 -8.93 18.12
C PRO A 87 19.89 -10.08 17.50
N ARG A 88 20.42 -11.31 17.51
CA ARG A 88 19.68 -12.50 17.01
C ARG A 88 18.46 -12.84 17.86
N ASP A 89 18.53 -12.65 19.17
CA ASP A 89 17.45 -13.01 20.09
C ASP A 89 16.18 -12.14 19.91
N PRO A 90 16.25 -10.79 19.86
CA PRO A 90 15.08 -9.96 19.61
C PRO A 90 14.52 -10.18 18.20
N VAL A 91 15.35 -10.39 17.17
CA VAL A 91 14.87 -10.64 15.80
C VAL A 91 14.06 -11.93 15.71
N GLN A 92 14.56 -13.05 16.24
CA GLN A 92 13.81 -14.31 16.24
C GLN A 92 12.51 -14.19 17.03
N ARG A 93 12.54 -13.44 18.13
CA ARG A 93 11.36 -13.21 18.95
C ARG A 93 10.33 -12.34 18.23
N MET A 94 10.74 -11.23 17.63
CA MET A 94 9.88 -10.37 16.81
C MET A 94 9.27 -11.17 15.65
N LEU A 95 10.01 -12.03 14.96
CA LEU A 95 9.45 -12.88 13.90
C LEU A 95 8.32 -13.80 14.43
N LEU A 96 8.50 -14.36 15.62
CA LEU A 96 7.46 -15.17 16.26
C LEU A 96 6.24 -14.31 16.62
N ASP A 97 6.47 -13.12 17.18
CA ASP A 97 5.41 -12.22 17.61
C ASP A 97 4.66 -11.61 16.40
N ILE A 98 5.34 -11.35 15.27
CA ILE A 98 4.72 -10.97 13.98
C ILE A 98 3.77 -12.06 13.48
N ARG A 99 4.20 -13.32 13.50
CA ARG A 99 3.36 -14.46 13.12
C ARG A 99 2.15 -14.64 14.03
N GLN A 100 2.24 -14.18 15.28
CA GLN A 100 1.15 -14.21 16.25
C GLN A 100 0.26 -12.96 16.15
N GLY A 101 0.62 -11.96 15.34
CA GLY A 101 -0.12 -10.70 15.22
C GLY A 101 0.08 -9.77 16.42
N ASP A 102 1.14 -9.95 17.21
CA ASP A 102 1.37 -9.19 18.44
C ASP A 102 2.26 -7.97 18.21
N SER A 103 1.66 -6.88 17.76
CA SER A 103 2.39 -5.65 17.47
C SER A 103 2.97 -4.97 18.69
N GLY A 104 2.30 -5.03 19.84
CA GLY A 104 2.77 -4.41 21.08
C GLY A 104 4.10 -5.00 21.56
N LEU A 105 4.31 -6.32 21.43
CA LEU A 105 5.62 -6.91 21.74
C LEU A 105 6.69 -6.52 20.72
N VAL A 106 6.36 -6.48 19.43
CA VAL A 106 7.33 -6.09 18.39
C VAL A 106 7.79 -4.65 18.61
N SER A 107 6.87 -3.72 18.87
CA SER A 107 7.18 -2.33 19.20
C SER A 107 8.11 -2.22 20.42
N ASN A 108 7.75 -2.92 21.50
CA ASN A 108 8.57 -2.93 22.71
C ASN A 108 9.97 -3.52 22.45
N LEU A 109 10.09 -4.58 21.65
CA LEU A 109 11.36 -5.16 21.29
C LEU A 109 12.18 -4.24 20.38
N ALA A 110 11.54 -3.50 19.46
CA ALA A 110 12.20 -2.59 18.52
C ALA A 110 12.92 -1.45 19.26
N ARG A 111 12.40 -1.05 20.41
CA ARG A 111 12.96 0.00 21.27
C ARG A 111 14.14 -0.46 22.14
N LEU A 112 14.48 -1.74 22.15
CA LEU A 112 15.64 -2.24 22.91
C LEU A 112 16.95 -1.90 22.18
N PRO A 113 18.06 -1.64 22.89
CA PRO A 113 19.35 -1.34 22.26
C PRO A 113 19.79 -2.42 21.27
N ALA A 114 19.61 -3.69 21.62
CA ALA A 114 19.96 -4.81 20.74
C ALA A 114 19.16 -4.85 19.42
N ALA A 115 17.97 -4.25 19.37
CA ALA A 115 17.18 -4.14 18.15
C ALA A 115 17.64 -2.96 17.26
N GLN A 116 18.30 -1.95 17.83
CA GLN A 116 18.88 -0.84 17.08
C GLN A 116 20.12 -1.28 16.28
N ASP A 117 20.78 -2.34 16.72
CA ASP A 117 21.99 -2.92 16.11
C ASP A 117 21.70 -4.06 15.10
N ILE A 118 20.44 -4.25 14.68
CA ILE A 118 20.12 -5.29 13.68
C ILE A 118 20.67 -4.93 12.30
N SER A 119 20.98 -5.94 11.48
CA SER A 119 21.40 -5.70 10.10
C SER A 119 20.21 -5.36 9.19
N GLY A 120 20.47 -4.72 8.05
CA GLY A 120 19.47 -4.50 7.01
C GLY A 120 18.76 -5.79 6.56
N GLU A 121 19.50 -6.90 6.45
CA GLU A 121 18.94 -8.22 6.11
C GLU A 121 17.95 -8.72 7.17
N GLN A 122 18.28 -8.55 8.46
CA GLN A 122 17.40 -8.93 9.55
C GLN A 122 16.12 -8.08 9.57
N LEU A 123 16.25 -6.77 9.35
CA LEU A 123 15.10 -5.88 9.24
C LEU A 123 14.23 -6.26 8.03
N LEU A 124 14.83 -6.51 6.87
CA LEU A 124 14.12 -6.94 5.67
C LEU A 124 13.35 -8.23 5.93
N GLN A 125 13.92 -9.17 6.67
CA GLN A 125 13.24 -10.41 7.06
C GLN A 125 12.01 -10.13 7.93
N LEU A 126 12.12 -9.21 8.89
CA LEU A 126 11.01 -8.79 9.76
C LEU A 126 9.90 -8.10 8.97
N LEU A 127 10.23 -7.11 8.15
CA LEU A 127 9.27 -6.39 7.32
C LEU A 127 8.60 -7.31 6.29
N THR A 128 9.35 -8.26 5.71
CA THR A 128 8.78 -9.25 4.79
C THR A 128 7.77 -10.16 5.50
N ALA A 129 8.07 -10.57 6.74
CA ALA A 129 7.12 -11.33 7.55
C ALA A 129 5.88 -10.48 7.87
N ALA A 130 6.05 -9.23 8.30
CA ALA A 130 4.95 -8.31 8.59
C ALA A 130 4.05 -8.09 7.36
N ALA A 131 4.64 -7.94 6.18
CA ALA A 131 3.92 -7.81 4.92
C ALA A 131 3.14 -9.09 4.56
N LYS A 132 3.72 -10.29 4.75
CA LYS A 132 3.13 -11.57 4.32
C LYS A 132 2.17 -12.24 5.32
N GLU A 133 2.37 -12.04 6.62
CA GLU A 133 1.65 -12.81 7.64
C GLU A 133 0.23 -12.28 7.89
N PRO A 134 -0.84 -13.02 7.59
CA PRO A 134 -2.21 -12.48 7.63
C PRO A 134 -2.67 -12.03 9.02
N ALA A 135 -2.08 -12.61 10.08
CA ALA A 135 -2.35 -12.19 11.47
C ALA A 135 -1.79 -10.80 11.80
N TRP A 136 -0.84 -10.29 11.00
CA TRP A 136 -0.25 -8.98 11.18
C TRP A 136 -1.10 -7.89 10.53
N ALA A 137 -1.93 -7.24 11.34
CA ALA A 137 -2.83 -6.18 10.91
C ALA A 137 -2.41 -4.78 11.40
N SER A 138 -1.31 -4.66 12.15
CA SER A 138 -0.95 -3.40 12.83
C SER A 138 -0.03 -2.51 11.99
N CYS A 139 -0.44 -1.26 11.73
CA CYS A 139 0.43 -0.17 11.28
C CYS A 139 1.60 0.09 12.24
N VAL A 140 1.31 0.35 13.52
CA VAL A 140 2.28 0.82 14.53
C VAL A 140 3.52 -0.07 14.64
N GLY A 141 3.33 -1.40 14.63
CA GLY A 141 4.48 -2.32 14.70
C GLY A 141 5.35 -2.26 13.45
N THR A 142 4.77 -2.04 12.27
CA THR A 142 5.51 -1.86 11.02
C THR A 142 6.21 -0.51 10.99
N GLU A 143 5.55 0.56 11.45
CA GLU A 143 6.13 1.91 11.55
C GLU A 143 7.39 1.89 12.41
N GLU A 144 7.32 1.32 13.61
CA GLU A 144 8.49 1.24 14.50
C GLU A 144 9.63 0.40 13.91
N LEU A 145 9.33 -0.61 13.09
CA LEU A 145 10.36 -1.35 12.34
C LEU A 145 10.99 -0.49 11.24
N CYS A 146 10.19 0.31 10.53
CA CYS A 146 10.66 1.26 9.51
C CYS A 146 11.49 2.41 10.08
N GLU A 147 11.32 2.74 11.37
CA GLU A 147 12.12 3.75 12.09
C GLU A 147 13.50 3.24 12.55
N LEU A 148 13.76 1.92 12.48
CA LEU A 148 15.04 1.37 12.92
C LEU A 148 16.20 1.85 12.04
N PRO A 149 17.41 2.07 12.59
CA PRO A 149 18.56 2.54 11.81
C PRO A 149 18.91 1.66 10.58
N ALA A 150 18.60 0.37 10.67
CA ALA A 150 18.77 -0.59 9.59
C ALA A 150 17.87 -0.31 8.38
N ALA A 151 16.81 0.49 8.51
CA ALA A 151 15.90 0.86 7.43
C ALA A 151 16.61 1.63 6.31
N ALA A 152 17.66 2.39 6.66
CA ALA A 152 18.50 3.08 5.69
C ALA A 152 19.35 2.15 4.81
N GLN A 153 19.46 0.86 5.17
CA GLN A 153 20.21 -0.16 4.42
C GLN A 153 19.32 -0.91 3.42
N ILE A 154 18.00 -0.71 3.45
CA ILE A 154 17.07 -1.35 2.52
C ILE A 154 17.22 -0.68 1.15
N SER A 155 17.38 -1.49 0.10
CA SER A 155 17.44 -1.01 -1.28
C SER A 155 16.05 -0.65 -1.83
N ASP A 156 16.02 0.11 -2.93
CA ASP A 156 14.80 0.46 -3.65
C ASP A 156 14.04 -0.79 -4.15
N ALA A 157 14.76 -1.80 -4.64
CA ALA A 157 14.19 -3.07 -5.08
C ALA A 157 13.57 -3.87 -3.93
N GLU A 158 14.20 -3.86 -2.75
CA GLU A 158 13.69 -4.53 -1.55
C GLU A 158 12.46 -3.79 -1.00
N ALA A 159 12.49 -2.46 -0.93
CA ALA A 159 11.34 -1.65 -0.53
C ALA A 159 10.15 -1.87 -1.47
N ALA A 160 10.39 -1.90 -2.78
CA ALA A 160 9.36 -2.23 -3.77
C ALA A 160 8.78 -3.64 -3.56
N GLY A 161 9.63 -4.64 -3.31
CA GLY A 161 9.21 -6.00 -3.02
C GLY A 161 8.37 -6.12 -1.75
N LEU A 162 8.71 -5.36 -0.71
CA LEU A 162 7.92 -5.26 0.53
C LEU A 162 6.55 -4.64 0.27
N LEU A 163 6.49 -3.53 -0.46
CA LEU A 163 5.24 -2.88 -0.81
C LEU A 163 4.35 -3.81 -1.66
N VAL A 164 4.91 -4.47 -2.68
CA VAL A 164 4.20 -5.49 -3.49
C VAL A 164 3.65 -6.62 -2.60
N ALA A 165 4.42 -7.09 -1.62
CA ALA A 165 3.96 -8.13 -0.72
C ALA A 165 2.80 -7.65 0.16
N ALA A 166 2.88 -6.45 0.73
CA ALA A 166 1.79 -5.88 1.53
C ALA A 166 0.53 -5.65 0.69
N LEU A 167 0.72 -5.21 -0.56
CA LEU A 167 -0.31 -5.02 -1.56
C LEU A 167 -1.05 -6.30 -1.92
N GLN A 168 -0.32 -7.39 -2.15
CA GLN A 168 -0.94 -8.69 -2.45
C GLN A 168 -1.74 -9.24 -1.26
N GLN A 169 -1.41 -8.81 -0.03
CA GLN A 169 -2.05 -9.26 1.19
C GLN A 169 -3.20 -8.36 1.68
N GLY A 170 -3.55 -7.27 1.00
CA GLY A 170 -4.64 -6.43 1.51
C GLY A 170 -4.25 -5.38 2.54
N LYS A 171 -2.97 -5.18 2.82
CA LYS A 171 -2.52 -4.48 4.03
C LYS A 171 -2.16 -3.02 3.76
N ALA A 172 -3.17 -2.18 3.57
CA ALA A 172 -3.00 -0.75 3.34
C ALA A 172 -2.19 -0.06 4.45
N GLU A 173 -2.49 -0.36 5.72
CA GLU A 173 -1.73 0.16 6.87
C GLU A 173 -0.24 -0.21 6.86
N CYS A 174 0.08 -1.44 6.46
CA CYS A 174 1.46 -1.89 6.35
C CYS A 174 2.17 -1.18 5.19
N MET A 175 1.47 -0.93 4.08
CA MET A 175 2.02 -0.13 2.99
C MET A 175 2.34 1.29 3.42
N GLU A 176 1.44 1.94 4.17
CA GLU A 176 1.66 3.31 4.65
C GLU A 176 2.92 3.41 5.51
N ALA A 177 3.10 2.47 6.42
CA ALA A 177 4.32 2.35 7.21
C ALA A 177 5.57 2.11 6.33
N LEU A 178 5.51 1.18 5.37
CA LEU A 178 6.62 0.84 4.48
C LEU A 178 7.04 1.99 3.56
N ARG A 179 6.13 2.92 3.25
CA ARG A 179 6.44 4.12 2.46
C ARG A 179 7.34 5.10 3.21
N GLN A 180 7.36 5.04 4.54
CA GLN A 180 8.27 5.84 5.36
C GLN A 180 9.74 5.39 5.21
N LEU A 181 10.01 4.25 4.56
CA LEU A 181 11.36 3.82 4.27
C LEU A 181 12.06 4.84 3.34
N PRO A 182 13.32 5.21 3.62
CA PRO A 182 14.08 6.12 2.76
C PRO A 182 14.14 5.66 1.30
N ALA A 183 14.25 4.35 1.08
CA ALA A 183 14.32 3.73 -0.25
C ALA A 183 12.96 3.61 -0.96
N ALA A 184 11.84 3.86 -0.27
CA ALA A 184 10.52 3.86 -0.89
C ALA A 184 10.20 5.18 -1.62
N HIS A 185 11.02 6.22 -1.45
CA HIS A 185 10.84 7.51 -2.11
C HIS A 185 11.39 7.54 -3.55
N PRO A 186 12.62 7.04 -3.82
CA PRO A 186 13.14 6.94 -5.18
C PRO A 186 12.87 5.56 -5.80
N LEU A 187 11.59 5.19 -5.96
CA LEU A 187 11.28 3.92 -6.63
C LEU A 187 11.64 3.99 -8.12
N SER A 188 12.39 3.00 -8.61
CA SER A 188 12.66 2.87 -10.03
C SER A 188 11.36 2.66 -10.83
N SER A 189 11.34 3.05 -12.10
CA SER A 189 10.20 2.80 -13.00
C SER A 189 9.84 1.31 -13.12
N GLY A 190 10.83 0.42 -13.00
CA GLY A 190 10.62 -1.03 -12.94
C GLY A 190 9.90 -1.46 -11.66
N SER A 191 10.30 -0.92 -10.51
CA SER A 191 9.65 -1.15 -9.22
C SER A 191 8.21 -0.68 -9.19
N VAL A 192 7.94 0.52 -9.72
CA VAL A 192 6.58 1.06 -9.81
C VAL A 192 5.72 0.25 -10.78
N SER A 193 6.29 -0.18 -11.91
CA SER A 193 5.60 -1.09 -12.84
C SER A 193 5.17 -2.39 -12.15
N GLN A 194 6.03 -3.00 -11.33
CA GLN A 194 5.71 -4.20 -10.53
C GLN A 194 4.62 -3.92 -9.49
N LEU A 195 4.73 -2.80 -8.78
CA LEU A 195 3.78 -2.41 -7.74
C LEU A 195 2.38 -2.19 -8.32
N LEU A 196 2.29 -1.43 -9.40
CA LEU A 196 1.05 -1.30 -10.13
C LEU A 196 0.58 -2.69 -10.58
N GLY A 197 1.41 -3.51 -11.22
CA GLY A 197 1.00 -4.83 -11.72
C GLY A 197 0.40 -5.72 -10.62
N ALA A 198 0.98 -5.67 -9.43
CA ALA A 198 0.46 -6.33 -8.26
C ALA A 198 -0.89 -5.74 -7.81
N ALA A 199 -1.08 -4.41 -7.91
CA ALA A 199 -2.34 -3.72 -7.62
C ALA A 199 -3.48 -4.22 -8.48
N ALA A 200 -3.25 -4.33 -9.80
CA ALA A 200 -4.21 -4.87 -10.75
C ALA A 200 -4.71 -6.23 -10.31
N SER A 201 -3.79 -7.09 -9.85
CA SER A 201 -4.13 -8.45 -9.43
C SER A 201 -4.86 -8.51 -8.09
N ALA A 202 -4.66 -7.52 -7.21
CA ALA A 202 -5.14 -7.57 -5.84
C ALA A 202 -6.65 -7.30 -5.68
N ALA A 203 -7.33 -6.77 -6.71
CA ALA A 203 -8.79 -6.57 -6.79
C ALA A 203 -9.47 -5.92 -5.56
N ASN A 204 -8.70 -5.18 -4.74
CA ASN A 204 -9.15 -4.65 -3.47
C ASN A 204 -9.20 -3.11 -3.54
N GLU A 205 -10.38 -2.54 -3.33
CA GLU A 205 -10.64 -1.09 -3.40
C GLU A 205 -9.80 -0.30 -2.40
N ILE A 206 -9.60 -0.82 -1.19
CA ILE A 206 -8.80 -0.18 -0.13
C ILE A 206 -7.33 -0.08 -0.53
N ILE A 207 -6.85 -1.09 -1.26
CA ILE A 207 -5.49 -1.11 -1.75
C ILE A 207 -5.29 -0.07 -2.86
N GLN A 208 -6.29 0.14 -3.70
CA GLN A 208 -6.22 1.16 -4.74
C GLN A 208 -6.01 2.54 -4.12
N GLU A 209 -6.73 2.90 -3.04
CA GLU A 209 -6.48 4.16 -2.31
C GLU A 209 -5.03 4.28 -1.81
N ALA A 210 -4.43 3.20 -1.30
CA ALA A 210 -3.05 3.21 -0.81
C ALA A 210 -1.98 3.27 -1.93
N LEU A 211 -2.28 2.82 -3.15
CA LEU A 211 -1.42 3.09 -4.31
C LEU A 211 -1.47 4.57 -4.72
N TRP A 212 -2.58 5.25 -4.48
CA TRP A 212 -2.75 6.63 -4.92
C TRP A 212 -2.06 7.64 -4.04
N THR A 213 -1.58 7.24 -2.87
CA THR A 213 -0.67 8.09 -2.09
C THR A 213 0.77 8.05 -2.62
N LEU A 214 1.15 7.21 -3.61
CA LEU A 214 2.57 6.96 -4.01
C LEU A 214 3.38 8.26 -4.16
N PRO A 215 4.66 8.27 -3.74
CA PRO A 215 5.45 9.49 -3.71
C PRO A 215 5.47 10.17 -5.08
N GLU A 216 5.10 11.45 -5.07
CA GLU A 216 5.13 12.35 -6.22
C GLU A 216 6.52 12.31 -6.89
N GLY A 217 6.56 12.20 -8.23
CA GLY A 217 7.81 12.34 -8.99
C GLY A 217 8.35 11.06 -9.66
N VAL A 218 7.59 9.96 -9.72
CA VAL A 218 7.98 8.82 -10.58
C VAL A 218 7.60 9.11 -12.03
N GLU A 219 8.58 9.53 -12.83
CA GLU A 219 8.44 9.57 -14.29
C GLU A 219 8.31 8.14 -14.85
N LEU A 220 7.07 7.73 -15.12
CA LEU A 220 6.80 6.50 -15.87
C LEU A 220 6.88 6.81 -17.37
N SER A 221 7.52 5.92 -18.15
CA SER A 221 7.47 6.06 -19.60
C SER A 221 6.04 5.85 -20.09
N SER A 222 5.65 6.58 -21.14
CA SER A 222 4.32 6.49 -21.75
C SER A 222 3.94 5.07 -22.21
N SER A 223 4.93 4.25 -22.56
CA SER A 223 4.75 2.83 -22.89
C SER A 223 4.34 1.98 -21.68
N ILE A 224 4.91 2.24 -20.50
CA ILE A 224 4.56 1.54 -19.26
C ILE A 224 3.15 1.96 -18.85
N GLN A 225 2.87 3.27 -18.83
CA GLN A 225 1.52 3.77 -18.54
C GLN A 225 0.45 3.15 -19.45
N ALA A 226 0.73 2.99 -20.75
CA ALA A 226 -0.20 2.39 -21.71
C ALA A 226 -0.38 0.87 -21.48
N GLN A 227 0.70 0.14 -21.23
CA GLN A 227 0.64 -1.28 -20.87
C GLN A 227 -0.21 -1.49 -19.62
N HIS A 228 -0.07 -0.59 -18.64
CA HIS A 228 -0.83 -0.62 -17.40
C HIS A 228 -2.30 -0.31 -17.66
N LEU A 229 -2.69 0.74 -18.35
CA LEU A 229 -4.12 0.93 -18.67
C LEU A 229 -4.73 -0.26 -19.45
N LYS A 230 -3.92 -0.94 -20.27
CA LYS A 230 -4.36 -2.12 -21.00
C LYS A 230 -4.67 -3.31 -20.11
N GLU A 231 -3.80 -3.58 -19.15
CA GLU A 231 -3.98 -4.64 -18.18
C GLU A 231 -5.05 -4.26 -17.13
N PHE A 232 -5.19 -2.96 -16.83
CA PHE A 232 -5.97 -2.44 -15.74
C PHE A 232 -7.26 -1.86 -16.29
N LYS A 233 -8.25 -2.74 -16.37
CA LYS A 233 -9.61 -2.37 -16.75
C LYS A 233 -10.33 -1.72 -15.58
N HIS A 234 -9.78 -0.69 -14.93
CA HIS A 234 -10.44 0.02 -13.82
C HIS A 234 -10.50 1.53 -14.08
N TRP A 235 -11.63 2.14 -13.76
CA TRP A 235 -11.94 3.54 -14.07
C TRP A 235 -11.00 4.53 -13.35
N ARG A 236 -10.65 4.22 -12.10
CA ARG A 236 -9.76 5.04 -11.25
C ARG A 236 -8.33 5.19 -11.82
N CYS A 237 -7.89 4.28 -12.69
CA CYS A 237 -6.60 4.41 -13.37
C CYS A 237 -6.55 5.61 -14.32
N ILE A 238 -7.70 6.10 -14.77
CA ILE A 238 -7.79 7.26 -15.66
C ILE A 238 -7.71 8.56 -14.86
N GLU A 239 -8.36 8.64 -13.70
CA GLU A 239 -8.20 9.82 -12.81
C GLU A 239 -6.73 10.03 -12.45
N VAL A 240 -6.03 8.94 -12.13
CA VAL A 240 -4.59 9.00 -11.81
C VAL A 240 -3.76 9.40 -13.03
N LEU A 241 -4.14 8.97 -14.23
CA LEU A 241 -3.50 9.44 -15.45
C LEU A 241 -3.69 10.96 -15.60
N PHE A 242 -4.85 11.51 -15.24
CA PHE A 242 -5.06 12.96 -15.21
C PHE A 242 -4.26 13.66 -14.12
N ASP A 243 -4.13 13.08 -12.92
CA ASP A 243 -3.32 13.64 -11.84
C ASP A 243 -1.81 13.60 -12.16
N TRP A 244 -1.34 12.61 -12.94
CA TRP A 244 0.05 12.51 -13.40
C TRP A 244 0.37 13.41 -14.60
N LEU A 245 -0.66 13.95 -15.26
CA LEU A 245 -0.47 14.91 -16.33
C LEU A 245 -0.28 16.29 -15.72
N ASP A 246 0.93 16.57 -15.26
CA ASP A 246 1.36 17.96 -15.11
C ASP A 246 1.22 18.69 -16.45
N ASP A 247 0.96 20.00 -16.40
CA ASP A 247 0.67 20.90 -17.54
C ASP A 247 1.68 20.85 -18.71
N GLU A 248 2.86 20.24 -18.53
CA GLU A 248 3.93 20.17 -19.54
C GLU A 248 4.05 18.81 -20.26
N GLN A 249 3.44 17.72 -19.76
CA GLN A 249 3.57 16.41 -20.40
C GLN A 249 2.48 16.12 -21.44
N GLN A 250 2.89 16.01 -22.71
CA GLN A 250 2.00 15.58 -23.78
C GLN A 250 1.74 14.08 -23.70
N LEU A 251 0.47 13.69 -23.55
CA LEU A 251 0.03 12.31 -23.69
C LEU A 251 0.45 11.74 -25.05
N SER A 252 0.90 10.49 -25.07
CA SER A 252 1.10 9.79 -26.35
C SER A 252 -0.24 9.36 -26.94
N ALA A 253 -0.31 9.22 -28.27
CA ALA A 253 -1.50 8.66 -28.93
C ALA A 253 -1.78 7.22 -28.48
N GLU A 254 -0.74 6.44 -28.15
CA GLU A 254 -0.90 5.09 -27.62
C GLU A 254 -1.63 5.10 -26.27
N LEU A 255 -1.15 5.94 -25.35
CA LEU A 255 -1.70 6.08 -24.01
C LEU A 255 -3.12 6.65 -24.03
N THR A 256 -3.36 7.68 -24.85
CA THR A 256 -4.69 8.28 -25.04
C THR A 256 -5.70 7.26 -25.57
N GLY A 257 -5.30 6.44 -26.54
CA GLY A 257 -6.17 5.40 -27.09
C GLY A 257 -6.55 4.34 -26.07
N GLU A 258 -5.62 4.00 -25.18
CA GLU A 258 -5.86 3.03 -24.12
C GLU A 258 -6.74 3.63 -22.99
N ALA A 259 -6.48 4.88 -22.60
CA ALA A 259 -7.31 5.62 -21.65
C ALA A 259 -8.77 5.72 -22.14
N LEU A 260 -8.98 6.06 -23.42
CA LEU A 260 -10.31 6.09 -24.05
C LEU A 260 -10.99 4.72 -24.00
N ARG A 261 -10.25 3.62 -24.23
CA ARG A 261 -10.80 2.27 -24.16
C ARG A 261 -11.28 1.93 -22.75
N VAL A 262 -10.48 2.27 -21.72
CA VAL A 262 -10.85 2.04 -20.33
C VAL A 262 -12.04 2.93 -19.94
N ALA A 263 -12.04 4.19 -20.34
CA ALA A 263 -13.11 5.15 -20.02
C ALA A 263 -14.44 4.70 -20.63
N ALA A 264 -14.40 4.24 -21.88
CA ALA A 264 -15.55 3.65 -22.57
C ALA A 264 -16.06 2.35 -21.90
N LEU A 265 -15.16 1.50 -21.39
CA LEU A 265 -15.54 0.28 -20.68
C LEU A 265 -16.29 0.57 -19.36
N TRP A 266 -15.99 1.69 -18.72
CA TRP A 266 -16.62 2.12 -17.46
C TRP A 266 -17.70 3.20 -17.64
N CYS A 267 -18.01 3.57 -18.87
CA CYS A 267 -18.99 4.60 -19.22
C CYS A 267 -18.69 5.97 -18.56
N LEU A 268 -17.42 6.35 -18.49
CA LEU A 268 -17.00 7.64 -17.93
C LEU A 268 -17.16 8.77 -18.98
N SER A 269 -18.38 9.27 -19.17
CA SER A 269 -18.68 10.26 -20.23
C SER A 269 -17.87 11.56 -20.12
N ASN A 270 -17.71 12.11 -18.92
CA ASN A 270 -16.99 13.38 -18.72
C ASN A 270 -15.51 13.22 -19.07
N THR A 271 -14.89 12.16 -18.55
CA THR A 271 -13.50 11.81 -18.83
C THR A 271 -13.27 11.48 -20.30
N MET A 272 -14.25 10.85 -20.97
CA MET A 272 -14.21 10.61 -22.41
C MET A 272 -14.22 11.90 -23.21
N GLU A 273 -15.04 12.88 -22.82
CA GLU A 273 -15.10 14.19 -23.47
C GLU A 273 -13.74 14.88 -23.36
N GLU A 274 -13.18 14.96 -22.15
CA GLU A 274 -11.83 15.50 -21.91
C GLU A 274 -10.77 14.79 -22.75
N LEU A 275 -10.72 13.45 -22.72
CA LEU A 275 -9.75 12.66 -23.49
C LEU A 275 -9.90 12.84 -25.00
N CYS A 276 -11.12 13.02 -25.51
CA CYS A 276 -11.37 13.24 -26.93
C CYS A 276 -10.94 14.65 -27.40
N GLU A 277 -10.88 15.64 -26.50
CA GLU A 277 -10.45 17.00 -26.80
C GLU A 277 -8.93 17.17 -26.82
N LEU A 278 -8.19 16.21 -26.28
CA LEU A 278 -6.72 16.27 -26.26
C LEU A 278 -6.11 16.12 -27.67
N PRO A 279 -5.06 16.89 -28.02
CA PRO A 279 -4.42 16.80 -29.34
C PRO A 279 -4.00 15.39 -29.79
N PRO A 280 -3.50 14.50 -28.91
CA PRO A 280 -3.17 13.13 -29.28
C PRO A 280 -4.37 12.29 -29.73
N ALA A 281 -5.61 12.70 -29.41
CA ALA A 281 -6.82 12.02 -29.87
C ALA A 281 -6.99 12.08 -31.41
N GLU A 282 -6.48 13.14 -32.04
CA GLU A 282 -6.46 13.27 -33.50
C GLU A 282 -5.48 12.30 -34.17
N LEU A 283 -4.46 11.86 -33.43
CA LEU A 283 -3.39 10.98 -33.90
C LEU A 283 -3.71 9.49 -33.68
N LEU A 284 -4.89 9.17 -33.14
CA LEU A 284 -5.30 7.80 -32.88
C LEU A 284 -5.41 6.98 -34.17
N SER A 285 -4.97 5.73 -34.11
CA SER A 285 -5.22 4.79 -35.19
C SER A 285 -6.67 4.32 -35.20
N SER A 286 -7.17 3.93 -36.38
CA SER A 286 -8.52 3.33 -36.51
C SER A 286 -8.69 2.08 -35.66
N LYS A 287 -7.62 1.33 -35.39
CA LYS A 287 -7.65 0.17 -34.49
C LYS A 287 -7.90 0.56 -33.03
N GLN A 288 -7.28 1.63 -32.54
CA GLN A 288 -7.49 2.11 -31.17
C GLN A 288 -8.92 2.62 -30.99
N VAL A 289 -9.42 3.41 -31.95
CA VAL A 289 -10.82 3.89 -31.92
C VAL A 289 -11.81 2.73 -32.03
N ALA A 290 -11.54 1.72 -32.88
CA ALA A 290 -12.37 0.52 -32.95
C ALA A 290 -12.45 -0.23 -31.61
N ALA A 291 -11.32 -0.38 -30.91
CA ALA A 291 -11.25 -1.05 -29.62
C ALA A 291 -12.02 -0.29 -28.52
N ALA A 292 -11.91 1.05 -28.51
CA ALA A 292 -12.67 1.88 -27.58
C ALA A 292 -14.18 1.85 -27.89
N LEU A 293 -14.56 1.91 -29.16
CA LEU A 293 -15.97 1.78 -29.60
C LEU A 293 -16.56 0.43 -29.21
N GLU A 294 -15.80 -0.65 -29.39
CA GLU A 294 -16.23 -1.99 -28.98
C GLU A 294 -16.53 -2.04 -27.48
N ALA A 295 -15.66 -1.45 -26.65
CA ALA A 295 -15.88 -1.36 -25.20
C ALA A 295 -17.15 -0.57 -24.86
N ALA A 296 -17.35 0.63 -25.43
CA ALA A 296 -18.56 1.43 -25.22
C ALA A 296 -19.84 0.70 -25.64
N VAL A 297 -19.82 0.04 -26.81
CA VAL A 297 -20.97 -0.68 -27.37
C VAL A 297 -21.32 -1.92 -26.56
N MET A 298 -20.31 -2.66 -26.09
CA MET A 298 -20.52 -3.82 -25.20
C MET A 298 -21.20 -3.40 -23.89
N ARG A 299 -20.90 -2.20 -23.40
CA ARG A 299 -21.52 -1.62 -22.20
C ARG A 299 -22.84 -0.91 -22.47
N GLY A 300 -23.17 -0.72 -23.75
CA GLY A 300 -24.37 -0.01 -24.18
C GLY A 300 -24.34 1.49 -23.92
N SER A 301 -23.17 2.11 -23.73
CA SER A 301 -23.06 3.55 -23.49
C SER A 301 -23.22 4.32 -24.80
N GLU A 302 -24.36 5.00 -24.94
CA GLU A 302 -24.63 5.85 -26.09
C GLU A 302 -23.68 7.04 -26.12
N GLU A 303 -23.49 7.75 -25.01
CA GLU A 303 -22.69 8.99 -24.99
C GLU A 303 -21.24 8.70 -25.40
N CYS A 304 -20.61 7.66 -24.82
CA CYS A 304 -19.26 7.27 -25.20
C CYS A 304 -19.16 6.85 -26.68
N THR A 305 -20.18 6.13 -27.20
CA THR A 305 -20.23 5.73 -28.61
C THR A 305 -20.32 6.97 -29.52
N GLN A 306 -21.16 7.94 -29.17
CA GLN A 306 -21.30 9.19 -29.92
C GLN A 306 -20.01 10.01 -29.93
N LEU A 307 -19.36 10.18 -28.77
CA LEU A 307 -18.09 10.91 -28.65
C LEU A 307 -17.00 10.26 -29.51
N LEU A 308 -16.83 8.93 -29.39
CA LEU A 308 -15.82 8.20 -30.17
C LEU A 308 -16.07 8.24 -31.68
N CYS A 309 -17.32 8.23 -32.14
CA CYS A 309 -17.66 8.36 -33.56
C CYS A 309 -17.30 9.73 -34.16
N LYS A 310 -17.12 10.77 -33.33
CA LYS A 310 -16.69 12.10 -33.78
C LYS A 310 -15.19 12.17 -34.08
N LEU A 311 -14.38 11.23 -33.57
CA LEU A 311 -12.94 11.23 -33.80
C LEU A 311 -12.60 10.99 -35.27
N PRO A 312 -11.56 11.66 -35.84
CA PRO A 312 -11.20 11.51 -37.26
C PRO A 312 -10.97 10.05 -37.68
N ALA A 313 -10.30 9.28 -36.83
CA ALA A 313 -10.01 7.88 -37.09
C ALA A 313 -11.25 6.97 -37.15
N ALA A 314 -12.39 7.39 -36.59
CA ALA A 314 -13.67 6.68 -36.72
C ALA A 314 -14.18 6.67 -38.17
N GLN A 315 -13.90 7.75 -38.92
CA GLN A 315 -14.27 7.88 -40.35
C GLN A 315 -13.48 6.90 -41.24
N HIS A 316 -12.36 6.41 -40.74
CA HIS A 316 -11.45 5.49 -41.42
C HIS A 316 -11.57 4.04 -40.94
N LEU A 317 -12.61 3.70 -40.16
CA LEU A 317 -12.87 2.32 -39.75
C LEU A 317 -13.11 1.42 -40.95
N SER A 318 -12.57 0.20 -40.89
CA SER A 318 -12.76 -0.76 -41.96
C SER A 318 -14.21 -1.25 -41.99
N LYS A 319 -14.66 -1.72 -43.16
CA LYS A 319 -15.97 -2.35 -43.29
C LYS A 319 -16.14 -3.50 -42.30
N LYS A 320 -15.07 -4.26 -42.05
CA LYS A 320 -15.10 -5.40 -41.12
C LYS A 320 -15.38 -4.93 -39.68
N ASP A 321 -14.73 -3.85 -39.26
CA ASP A 321 -14.85 -3.33 -37.89
C ASP A 321 -16.26 -2.79 -37.63
N VAL A 322 -16.82 -2.00 -38.56
CA VAL A 322 -18.20 -1.49 -38.41
C VAL A 322 -19.23 -2.62 -38.38
N ARG A 323 -19.05 -3.66 -39.21
CA ARG A 323 -19.89 -4.89 -39.20
C ARG A 323 -19.87 -5.56 -37.83
N TRP A 324 -18.67 -5.70 -37.28
CA TRP A 324 -18.46 -6.29 -35.96
C TRP A 324 -19.12 -5.46 -34.85
N LEU A 325 -18.90 -4.14 -34.86
CA LEU A 325 -19.49 -3.23 -33.88
C LEU A 325 -21.02 -3.23 -33.92
N LEU A 326 -21.63 -3.23 -35.11
CA LEU A 326 -23.08 -3.32 -35.26
C LEU A 326 -23.64 -4.64 -34.71
N ALA A 327 -23.02 -5.77 -35.05
CA ALA A 327 -23.40 -7.07 -34.52
C ALA A 327 -23.22 -7.15 -32.99
N THR A 328 -22.22 -6.48 -32.44
CA THR A 328 -22.02 -6.37 -30.99
C THR A 328 -23.09 -5.50 -30.34
N ALA A 329 -23.49 -4.38 -30.95
CA ALA A 329 -24.59 -3.52 -30.46
C ALA A 329 -25.94 -4.24 -30.45
N GLU A 330 -26.23 -5.02 -31.50
CA GLU A 330 -27.45 -5.82 -31.60
C GLU A 330 -27.47 -6.92 -30.53
N ARG A 331 -26.34 -7.58 -30.29
CA ARG A 331 -26.21 -8.59 -29.21
C ARG A 331 -26.33 -7.99 -27.82
N SER A 332 -25.81 -6.79 -27.60
CA SER A 332 -25.98 -6.08 -26.33
C SER A 332 -27.38 -5.45 -26.17
N GLY A 333 -28.19 -5.45 -27.24
CA GLY A 333 -29.55 -4.89 -27.24
C GLY A 333 -29.58 -3.36 -27.28
N SER A 334 -28.46 -2.70 -27.55
CA SER A 334 -28.38 -1.23 -27.57
C SER A 334 -28.78 -0.65 -28.93
N LEU A 335 -30.08 -0.35 -29.08
CA LEU A 335 -30.63 0.28 -30.29
C LEU A 335 -30.00 1.64 -30.59
N LEU A 336 -29.62 2.38 -29.54
CA LEU A 336 -29.02 3.70 -29.64
C LEU A 336 -27.59 3.61 -30.19
N CYS A 337 -26.77 2.71 -29.66
CA CYS A 337 -25.46 2.42 -30.23
C CYS A 337 -25.56 1.98 -31.70
N THR A 338 -26.53 1.12 -32.05
CA THR A 338 -26.77 0.73 -33.45
C THR A 338 -27.12 1.92 -34.33
N ALA A 339 -27.98 2.83 -33.86
CA ALA A 339 -28.37 4.02 -34.61
C ALA A 339 -27.18 4.97 -34.85
N VAL A 340 -26.32 5.16 -33.84
CA VAL A 340 -25.11 5.98 -33.93
C VAL A 340 -24.09 5.34 -34.89
N LEU A 341 -23.80 4.04 -34.75
CA LEU A 341 -22.84 3.33 -35.61
C LEU A 341 -23.27 3.31 -37.09
N ARG A 342 -24.57 3.34 -37.39
CA ARG A 342 -25.10 3.42 -38.76
C ARG A 342 -24.80 4.75 -39.46
N GLN A 343 -24.41 5.78 -38.72
CA GLN A 343 -24.03 7.07 -39.30
C GLN A 343 -22.59 7.08 -39.81
N LEU A 344 -21.77 6.09 -39.45
CA LEU A 344 -20.41 6.00 -39.96
C LEU A 344 -20.41 5.76 -41.49
N PRO A 345 -19.49 6.38 -42.26
CA PRO A 345 -19.46 6.24 -43.73
C PRO A 345 -19.38 4.79 -44.18
N ALA A 346 -18.67 3.97 -43.41
CA ALA A 346 -18.54 2.55 -43.62
C ALA A 346 -19.75 1.75 -43.08
N ALA A 347 -20.92 2.32 -42.84
CA ALA A 347 -22.14 1.56 -42.51
C ALA A 347 -23.09 1.40 -43.70
N GLY A 348 -22.96 2.22 -44.75
CA GLY A 348 -23.88 2.23 -45.91
C GLY A 348 -23.97 0.92 -46.69
N TRP A 349 -23.03 -0.01 -46.50
CA TRP A 349 -23.04 -1.33 -47.12
C TRP A 349 -23.66 -2.42 -46.23
N ALA A 350 -23.89 -2.17 -44.94
CA ALA A 350 -24.40 -3.19 -44.00
C ALA A 350 -25.91 -3.44 -44.16
N LEU A 351 -26.60 -2.56 -44.88
CA LEU A 351 -28.04 -2.61 -45.13
C LEU A 351 -28.39 -3.23 -46.50
N GLN A 352 -27.39 -3.69 -47.27
CA GLN A 352 -27.55 -4.35 -48.57
C GLN A 352 -27.32 -5.85 -48.45
#